data_AF-A0A957J1K4-F1
#
_entry.id   AF-A0A957J1K4-F1
#
_cell.length_a   1.000
_cell.length_b   1.000
_cell.length_c   1.000
_cell.angle_alpha   90.00
_cell.angle_beta   90.00
_cell.angle_gamma   90.00
#
_symmetry.space_group_name_H-M   'P 1'
#
loop_
_entity.id
_entity.type
_entity.pdbx_description
1 polymer ?
#
loop_
_entity_poly.entity_id
_entity_poly.type
_entity_poly.pdbx_seq_one_letter_code
_entity_poly.pdbx_strand_id
1 'polypeptide(L)'
;MNAFGLAPLLLIFPLIGVLFNGLVGRRFVEYDYGLPGHKGRDIGERWSGWFGTGMALSSFVVAVLLFISLLTNEFHAQVIYLFDWFNIPSAGFHIPWSIQVDTLSVTMMLVVAG
;
A
#
# COMPACT_ATOMS: atom_id res chain seq x y z
N MET A 1 8.07 -20.01 -0.93
CA MET A 1 8.27 -19.09 0.23
C MET A 1 6.90 -18.55 0.56
N ASN A 2 6.43 -18.64 1.81
CA ASN A 2 5.07 -18.20 2.15
C ASN A 2 5.07 -16.71 2.52
N ALA A 3 4.67 -15.85 1.58
CA ALA A 3 4.54 -14.41 1.81
C ALA A 3 3.08 -13.93 1.85
N PHE A 4 2.09 -14.83 1.94
CA PHE A 4 0.67 -14.45 1.92
C PHE A 4 0.30 -13.50 3.06
N GLY A 5 0.95 -13.61 4.22
CA GLY A 5 0.77 -12.69 5.35
C GLY A 5 1.20 -11.24 5.07
N LEU A 6 1.95 -10.99 3.98
CA LEU A 6 2.32 -9.63 3.57
C LEU A 6 1.23 -8.93 2.76
N ALA A 7 0.14 -9.61 2.38
CA ALA A 7 -0.93 -9.05 1.57
C ALA A 7 -1.48 -7.69 2.09
N PRO A 8 -1.62 -7.45 3.41
CA PRO A 8 -2.04 -6.14 3.91
C PRO A 8 -1.08 -5.00 3.56
N LEU A 9 0.22 -5.28 3.45
CA LEU A 9 1.24 -4.26 3.14
C LEU A 9 1.05 -3.63 1.76
N LEU A 10 0.40 -4.35 0.84
CA LEU A 10 0.05 -3.85 -0.49
C LEU A 10 -0.82 -2.58 -0.42
N LEU A 11 -1.73 -2.52 0.57
CA LEU A 11 -2.59 -1.38 0.84
C LEU A 11 -1.94 -0.36 1.79
N ILE A 12 -1.17 -0.85 2.77
CA ILE A 12 -0.59 -0.01 3.82
C ILE A 12 0.52 0.89 3.26
N PHE A 13 1.40 0.41 2.38
CA PHE A 13 2.49 1.24 1.86
C PHE A 13 2.00 2.49 1.12
N PRO A 14 1.13 2.40 0.09
CA PRO A 14 0.63 3.59 -0.59
C PRO A 14 -0.14 4.52 0.35
N LEU A 15 -0.91 3.95 1.29
CA LEU A 15 -1.63 4.73 2.30
C LEU A 15 -0.67 5.54 3.18
N ILE A 16 0.44 4.95 3.64
CA ILE A 16 1.49 5.67 4.38
C ILE A 16 2.06 6.80 3.53
N GLY A 17 2.33 6.56 2.24
CA GLY A 17 2.82 7.59 1.32
C GLY A 17 1.87 8.78 1.23
N VAL A 18 0.56 8.51 1.07
CA VAL A 18 -0.49 9.54 1.02
C VAL A 18 -0.60 10.28 2.35
N LEU A 19 -0.65 9.56 3.47
CA LEU A 19 -0.77 10.18 4.80
C LEU A 19 0.44 11.04 5.14
N PHE A 20 1.65 10.56 4.85
CA PHE A 20 2.88 11.32 5.06
C PHE A 20 2.91 12.58 4.21
N ASN A 21 2.69 12.47 2.89
CA ASN A 21 2.71 13.61 2.00
C ASN A 21 1.59 14.62 2.33
N GLY A 22 0.40 14.15 2.68
CA GLY A 22 -0.74 15.00 3.03
C GLY A 22 -0.60 15.74 4.36
N LEU A 23 -0.11 15.06 5.41
CA LEU A 23 0.00 15.64 6.76
C LEU A 23 1.29 16.43 6.97
N VAL A 24 2.39 15.94 6.41
CA VAL A 24 3.75 16.41 6.72
C VAL A 24 4.38 17.08 5.52
N GLY A 25 4.20 16.54 4.31
CA GLY A 25 4.79 17.08 3.07
C GLY A 25 4.42 18.55 2.83
N ARG A 26 3.17 18.94 3.11
CA ARG A 26 2.72 20.33 2.94
C ARG A 26 3.51 21.34 3.78
N ARG A 27 3.88 20.98 5.02
CA ARG A 27 4.65 21.86 5.92
C ARG A 27 6.09 22.06 5.45
N PHE A 28 6.70 21.03 4.87
CA PHE A 28 8.06 21.11 4.33
C PHE A 28 8.12 21.94 3.04
N VAL A 29 7.10 21.84 2.19
CA VAL A 29 7.01 22.65 0.95
C VAL A 29 6.73 24.13 1.28
N GLU A 30 5.84 24.44 2.22
CA GLU A 30 5.59 25.82 2.67
C GLU A 30 6.85 26.49 3.28
N TYR A 31 7.71 25.71 3.95
CA TYR A 31 8.97 26.21 4.51
C TYR A 31 9.98 26.65 3.43
N ASP A 32 9.99 25.98 2.26
CA ASP A 32 10.88 26.31 1.14
C ASP A 32 10.45 27.60 0.39
N TYR A 33 9.14 27.92 0.36
CA TYR A 33 8.60 29.09 -0.38
C TYR A 33 8.49 30.39 0.45
N GLY A 34 8.70 30.35 1.77
CA GLY A 34 8.42 31.46 2.68
C GLY A 34 9.47 32.56 2.82
N LEU A 35 10.66 32.46 2.21
CA LEU A 35 11.77 33.42 2.39
C LEU A 35 12.01 34.28 1.13
N PRO A 36 11.93 35.63 1.20
CA PRO A 36 12.19 36.50 0.06
C PRO A 36 13.65 36.40 -0.38
N GLY A 37 13.90 36.10 -1.66
CA GLY A 37 15.25 36.05 -2.23
C GLY A 37 15.97 34.70 -2.13
N HIS A 38 15.38 33.70 -1.48
CA HIS A 38 15.82 32.32 -1.65
C HIS A 38 15.13 31.73 -2.87
N LYS A 39 15.90 31.46 -3.94
CA LYS A 39 15.61 30.31 -4.82
C LYS A 39 15.81 29.06 -3.96
N GLY A 40 14.85 28.82 -3.05
CA GLY A 40 14.86 27.78 -2.04
C GLY A 40 15.02 26.43 -2.73
N ARG A 41 15.90 25.61 -2.19
CA ARG A 41 16.28 24.32 -2.79
C ARG A 41 15.03 23.45 -2.76
N ASP A 42 14.57 22.86 -3.88
CA ASP A 42 13.37 21.98 -3.94
C ASP A 42 13.50 20.68 -3.10
N ILE A 43 14.11 20.73 -1.93
CA ILE A 43 14.45 19.59 -1.09
C ILE A 43 13.15 19.03 -0.52
N GLY A 44 12.24 19.88 -0.03
CA GLY A 44 10.96 19.42 0.50
C GLY A 44 10.12 18.70 -0.56
N GLU A 45 10.01 19.30 -1.76
CA GLU A 45 9.28 18.72 -2.89
C GLU A 45 9.92 17.41 -3.36
N ARG A 46 11.25 17.37 -3.51
CA ARG A 46 11.96 16.15 -3.91
C ARG A 46 11.80 15.04 -2.88
N TRP A 47 11.96 15.33 -1.59
CA TRP A 47 11.80 14.33 -0.53
C TRP A 47 10.39 13.75 -0.49
N SER A 48 9.36 14.61 -0.60
CA SER A 48 7.97 14.14 -0.67
C SER A 48 7.72 13.24 -1.88
N GLY A 49 8.28 13.60 -3.04
CA GLY A 49 8.21 12.80 -4.25
C GLY A 49 8.90 11.45 -4.10
N TRP A 50 10.15 11.43 -3.66
CA TRP A 50 10.93 10.20 -3.44
C TRP A 50 10.28 9.27 -2.43
N PHE A 51 9.75 9.81 -1.33
CA PHE A 51 9.07 9.01 -0.32
C PHE A 51 7.80 8.36 -0.88
N GLY A 52 6.96 9.12 -1.58
CA GLY A 52 5.75 8.60 -2.22
C GLY A 52 6.06 7.50 -3.24
N THR A 53 7.04 7.72 -4.11
CA THR A 53 7.50 6.72 -5.08
C THR A 53 8.05 5.48 -4.38
N GLY A 54 8.83 5.64 -3.31
CA GLY A 54 9.35 4.52 -2.52
C GLY A 54 8.24 3.67 -1.89
N MET A 55 7.16 4.31 -1.42
CA MET A 55 5.99 3.61 -0.90
C MET A 55 5.22 2.85 -1.99
N ALA A 56 5.03 3.45 -3.18
CA ALA A 56 4.43 2.75 -4.32
C ALA A 56 5.28 1.54 -4.78
N LEU A 57 6.59 1.74 -4.92
CA LEU A 57 7.53 0.67 -5.27
C LEU A 57 7.53 -0.47 -4.23
N SER A 58 7.41 -0.14 -2.94
CA SER A 58 7.30 -1.15 -1.88
C SER A 58 6.04 -2.00 -2.03
N SER A 59 4.92 -1.39 -2.45
CA SER A 59 3.68 -2.13 -2.77
C SER A 59 3.88 -3.06 -3.98
N PHE A 60 4.58 -2.60 -5.02
CA PHE A 60 4.92 -3.44 -6.17
C PHE A 60 5.79 -4.65 -5.78
N VAL A 61 6.80 -4.46 -4.93
CA VAL A 61 7.62 -5.56 -4.41
C VAL A 61 6.75 -6.58 -3.67
N VAL A 62 5.79 -6.13 -2.86
CA VAL A 62 4.83 -7.04 -2.20
C VAL A 62 4.00 -7.82 -3.23
N ALA A 63 3.50 -7.17 -4.28
CA ALA A 63 2.75 -7.85 -5.34
C ALA A 63 3.59 -8.96 -6.03
N VAL A 64 4.87 -8.70 -6.30
CA VAL A 64 5.80 -9.71 -6.84
C VAL A 64 6.01 -10.87 -5.86
N LEU A 65 6.17 -10.60 -4.56
CA LEU A 65 6.30 -11.65 -3.55
C LEU A 65 5.04 -12.51 -3.41
N LEU A 66 3.85 -11.91 -3.54
CA LEU A 66 2.56 -12.64 -3.54
C LEU A 66 2.42 -13.51 -4.79
N PHE A 67 2.86 -13.01 -5.97
CA PHE A 67 2.92 -13.81 -7.20
C PHE A 67 3.83 -15.03 -7.06
N ILE A 68 5.05 -14.84 -6.54
CA ILE A 68 5.97 -15.95 -6.28
C ILE A 68 5.36 -16.93 -5.27
N SER A 69 4.66 -16.43 -4.25
CA SER A 69 3.99 -17.29 -3.26
C SER A 69 2.90 -18.15 -3.90
N LEU A 70 2.05 -17.58 -4.76
CA LEU A 70 1.04 -18.28 -5.54
C LEU A 70 1.66 -19.33 -6.47
N LEU A 71 2.74 -18.96 -7.18
CA LEU A 71 3.48 -19.88 -8.05
C LEU A 71 3.98 -21.10 -7.25
N THR A 72 4.52 -20.88 -6.04
CA THR A 72 5.00 -21.96 -5.18
C THR A 72 3.89 -22.74 -4.48
N ASN A 73 2.64 -22.28 -4.54
CA ASN A 73 1.46 -22.93 -3.98
C ASN A 73 0.53 -23.45 -5.08
N GLU A 74 1.07 -23.75 -6.26
CA GLU A 74 0.34 -24.30 -7.42
C GLU A 74 -0.90 -23.47 -7.80
N PHE A 75 -0.83 -22.15 -7.63
CA PHE A 75 -1.91 -21.20 -7.88
C PHE A 75 -3.19 -21.42 -7.05
N HIS A 76 -3.11 -22.12 -5.93
CA HIS A 76 -4.23 -22.22 -5.00
C HIS A 76 -4.50 -20.86 -4.35
N ALA A 77 -5.74 -20.39 -4.49
CA ALA A 77 -6.18 -19.15 -3.87
C ALA A 77 -6.01 -19.22 -2.35
N GLN A 78 -5.55 -18.11 -1.76
CA GLN A 78 -5.39 -17.97 -0.32
C GLN A 78 -6.22 -16.79 0.18
N VAL A 79 -6.99 -17.02 1.25
CA VAL A 79 -7.80 -15.98 1.88
C VAL A 79 -7.15 -15.62 3.21
N ILE A 80 -6.68 -14.38 3.31
CA ILE A 80 -6.07 -13.83 4.51
C ILE A 80 -7.17 -13.06 5.27
N TYR A 81 -7.66 -13.65 6.34
CA TYR A 81 -8.56 -12.98 7.29
C TYR A 81 -7.79 -11.92 8.07
N LEU A 82 -8.37 -10.73 8.20
CA LEU A 82 -7.81 -9.64 9.01
C LEU A 82 -8.57 -9.47 10.31
N PHE A 83 -9.88 -9.18 10.22
CA PHE A 83 -10.79 -9.00 11.34
C PHE A 83 -12.24 -8.98 10.83
N ASP A 84 -13.22 -9.03 11.74
CA ASP A 84 -14.64 -8.90 11.39
C ASP A 84 -15.00 -7.43 11.19
N TRP A 85 -15.44 -7.06 9.98
CA TRP A 85 -15.88 -5.68 9.71
C TRP A 85 -17.27 -5.42 10.28
N PHE A 86 -18.22 -6.34 10.03
CA PHE A 86 -19.55 -6.32 10.62
C PHE A 86 -19.94 -7.70 11.11
N ASN A 87 -20.44 -7.76 12.34
CA ASN A 87 -20.97 -8.98 12.92
C ASN A 87 -22.24 -8.66 13.72
N ILE A 88 -23.39 -9.11 13.22
CA ILE A 88 -24.71 -8.96 13.84
C ILE A 88 -25.30 -10.37 14.03
N PRO A 89 -24.96 -11.06 15.13
CA PRO A 89 -25.37 -12.44 15.35
C PRO A 89 -26.89 -12.62 15.40
N SER A 90 -27.61 -11.63 15.95
CA SER A 90 -29.07 -11.65 16.05
C SER A 90 -29.79 -11.65 14.69
N ALA A 91 -29.12 -11.21 13.64
CA ALA A 91 -29.62 -11.20 12.27
C ALA A 91 -28.93 -12.26 11.38
N GLY A 92 -28.02 -13.07 11.94
CA GLY A 92 -27.21 -14.03 11.17
C GLY A 92 -26.30 -13.38 10.13
N PHE A 93 -25.90 -12.11 10.33
CA PHE A 93 -25.16 -11.34 9.35
C PHE A 93 -23.70 -11.17 9.77
N HIS A 94 -22.78 -11.67 8.95
CA HIS A 94 -21.34 -11.63 9.21
C HIS A 94 -20.61 -11.24 7.93
N ILE A 95 -19.79 -10.19 8.02
CA ILE A 95 -18.91 -9.72 6.95
C ILE A 95 -17.49 -9.65 7.51
N PRO A 96 -16.64 -10.64 7.19
CA PRO A 96 -15.22 -10.56 7.51
C PRO A 96 -14.53 -9.61 6.54
N TRP A 97 -13.56 -8.86 7.05
CA TRP A 97 -12.58 -8.22 6.19
C TRP A 97 -11.46 -9.21 5.90
N SER A 98 -11.44 -9.72 4.67
CA SER A 98 -10.42 -10.65 4.20
C SER A 98 -9.82 -10.19 2.87
N ILE A 99 -8.54 -10.50 2.65
CA ILE A 99 -7.87 -10.30 1.37
C ILE A 99 -7.76 -11.65 0.69
N GLN A 100 -8.37 -11.79 -0.49
CA GLN A 100 -8.20 -12.96 -1.33
C GLN A 100 -7.04 -12.74 -2.31
N VAL A 101 -6.11 -13.69 -2.30
CA VAL A 101 -4.92 -13.70 -3.15
C VAL A 101 -5.06 -14.88 -4.10
N ASP A 102 -5.49 -14.58 -5.33
CA ASP A 102 -5.64 -15.53 -6.44
C ASP A 102 -4.95 -15.01 -7.71
N THR A 103 -4.95 -15.81 -8.78
CA THR A 103 -4.27 -15.49 -10.04
C THR A 103 -4.76 -14.17 -10.65
N LEU A 104 -6.07 -13.92 -10.64
CA LEU A 104 -6.64 -12.69 -11.20
C LEU A 104 -6.24 -11.48 -10.36
N SER A 105 -6.42 -11.58 -9.05
CA SER A 105 -6.14 -10.53 -8.08
C SER A 105 -4.67 -10.15 -8.11
N VAL A 106 -3.75 -11.12 -8.13
CA VAL A 106 -2.32 -10.83 -8.20
C VAL A 106 -1.88 -10.26 -9.55
N THR A 107 -2.49 -10.70 -10.65
CA THR A 107 -2.25 -10.06 -11.96
C THR A 107 -2.63 -8.58 -11.90
N MET A 108 -3.79 -8.26 -11.31
CA MET A 108 -4.21 -6.85 -11.15
C MET A 108 -3.33 -6.09 -10.16
N MET A 109 -2.86 -6.72 -9.07
CA MET A 109 -1.93 -6.10 -8.12
C MET A 109 -0.63 -5.69 -8.81
N LEU A 110 -0.08 -6.53 -9.69
CA LEU A 110 1.12 -6.22 -10.48
C LEU A 110 0.88 -5.09 -11.47
N VAL A 111 -0.27 -5.08 -12.15
CA VAL A 111 -0.64 -4.04 -13.13
C VAL A 111 -0.91 -2.68 -12.46
N VAL A 112 -1.49 -2.67 -11.27
CA VAL A 112 -1.83 -1.44 -10.55
C VAL A 112 -0.62 -0.86 -9.83
N ALA A 113 0.24 -1.71 -9.26
CA ALA A 113 1.39 -1.24 -8.50
C ALA A 113 2.64 -0.97 -9.36
N GLY A 114 2.74 -1.58 -10.55
CA GLY A 114 3.85 -1.42 -11.49
C GLY A 114 3.61 -0.33 -12.52
#